data_AF-A0A6A4KQJ0-F1
#
_entry.id   AF-A0A6A4KQJ0-F1
#
_cell.length_a   1.000
_cell.length_b   1.000
_cell.length_c   1.000
_cell.angle_alpha   90.00
_cell.angle_beta   90.00
_cell.angle_gamma   90.00
#
_symmetry.space_group_name_H-M   'P 1'
#
loop_
_entity.id
_entity.type
_entity.pdbx_description
1 polymer ?
#
loop_
_entity_poly.entity_id
_entity_poly.type
_entity_poly.pdbx_seq_one_letter_code
_entity_poly.pdbx_strand_id
1 'polypeptide(L)'
;MGSHLQIQGDESVLLRVTHSNLKSFSTDVRFSLQLTVEAVKEKMWKKCGTSVNSMGLELYDEMGAKVSELSDNSRPLGFYSPQDGYRLQVIDFDPSSVTSGGWLEDTSLVEKYKISEEAYDKLDGNSVEIISSCTFRRFKGKLAHQNPSAHETKIPDNYVEELCAKIKVGDRCQVEPGEKRGVVKFVGQAETLGPGFWIGVQYDEPLGKHDGMVKGTRFFDCPPLHGAMVRPDKVQGKLK
;
A
#
# COMPACT_ATOMS: atom_id res chain seq x y z
N MET A 1 48.15 8.95 30.73
CA MET A 1 47.38 10.03 30.07
C MET A 1 46.48 9.38 29.04
N GLY A 2 45.24 9.06 29.41
CA GLY A 2 44.27 8.54 28.45
C GLY A 2 43.70 9.72 27.67
N SER A 3 44.02 9.81 26.38
CA SER A 3 43.37 10.76 25.48
C SER A 3 41.89 10.42 25.40
N HIS A 4 41.06 11.24 26.05
CA HIS A 4 39.62 11.23 25.85
C HIS A 4 39.37 11.55 24.38
N LEU A 5 39.11 10.53 23.57
CA LEU A 5 38.58 10.69 22.22
C LEU A 5 37.20 11.33 22.39
N GLN A 6 37.16 12.64 22.26
CA GLN A 6 35.93 13.40 22.17
C GLN A 6 35.35 13.07 20.79
N ILE A 7 34.37 12.18 20.77
CA ILE A 7 33.57 11.94 19.57
C ILE A 7 32.94 13.30 19.26
N GLN A 8 33.46 14.00 18.24
CA GLN A 8 32.80 15.21 17.73
C GLN A 8 31.38 14.78 17.40
N GLY A 9 30.40 15.35 18.09
CA GLY A 9 29.01 15.10 17.75
C GLY A 9 28.84 15.50 16.30
N ASP A 10 28.51 14.53 15.43
CA ASP A 10 28.29 14.80 14.02
C ASP A 10 27.09 15.76 13.91
N GLU A 11 27.39 17.06 13.76
CA GLU A 11 26.39 18.09 13.47
C GLU A 11 25.71 17.71 12.16
N SER A 12 24.52 17.13 12.30
CA SER A 12 23.76 16.57 11.21
C SER A 12 22.32 17.04 11.29
N VAL A 13 21.73 17.26 10.12
CA VAL A 13 20.38 17.77 9.94
C VAL A 13 19.55 16.76 9.17
N LEU A 14 18.29 16.64 9.57
CA LEU A 14 17.28 15.81 8.92
C LEU A 14 16.49 16.67 7.94
N LEU A 15 16.70 16.45 6.65
CA LEU A 15 16.03 17.19 5.59
C LEU A 15 15.03 16.31 4.85
N ARG A 16 13.86 16.86 4.55
CA ARG A 16 12.86 16.22 3.72
C ARG A 16 13.20 16.45 2.25
N VAL A 17 13.63 15.40 1.56
CA VAL A 17 14.02 15.47 0.16
C VAL A 17 12.82 15.22 -0.74
N THR A 18 12.65 16.07 -1.75
CA THR A 18 11.60 15.96 -2.78
C THR A 18 12.20 16.21 -4.16
N HIS A 19 11.57 15.68 -5.21
CA HIS A 19 12.05 15.80 -6.58
C HIS A 19 11.11 16.65 -7.44
N SER A 20 11.61 17.33 -8.48
CA SER A 20 10.78 18.14 -9.39
C SER A 20 9.89 17.26 -10.27
N ASN A 21 10.47 16.17 -10.79
CA ASN A 21 9.81 15.31 -11.77
C ASN A 21 9.03 14.13 -11.13
N LEU A 22 9.34 13.75 -9.88
CA LEU A 22 8.75 12.59 -9.21
C LEU A 22 7.82 13.10 -8.09
N LYS A 23 6.50 13.08 -8.32
CA LYS A 23 5.51 13.61 -7.38
C LYS A 23 5.36 12.74 -6.13
N SER A 24 5.55 11.45 -6.28
CA SER A 24 5.46 10.47 -5.19
C SER A 24 6.72 10.41 -4.33
N PHE A 25 7.84 10.95 -4.81
CA PHE A 25 9.12 10.88 -4.12
C PHE A 25 9.18 11.90 -2.97
N SER A 26 9.08 11.40 -1.75
CA SER A 26 9.45 12.14 -0.55
C SER A 26 10.15 11.22 0.44
N THR A 27 11.33 11.63 0.91
CA THR A 27 12.12 10.84 1.86
C THR A 27 12.91 11.74 2.79
N ASP A 28 12.95 11.40 4.07
CA ASP A 28 13.74 12.14 5.04
C ASP A 28 15.16 11.57 5.07
N VAL A 29 16.14 12.43 4.85
CA VAL A 29 17.56 12.04 4.78
C VAL A 29 18.37 12.90 5.74
N ARG A 30 19.20 12.22 6.54
CA ARG A 30 20.17 12.88 7.41
C ARG A 30 21.43 13.25 6.64
N PHE A 31 21.86 14.50 6.74
CA PHE A 31 23.08 15.04 6.15
C PHE A 31 23.97 15.62 7.23
N SER A 32 25.29 15.44 7.12
CA SER A 32 26.24 16.19 7.96
C SER A 32 26.42 17.59 7.40
N LEU A 33 26.48 18.59 8.27
CA LEU A 33 26.69 19.99 7.88
C LEU A 33 28.06 20.24 7.23
N GLN A 34 29.04 19.36 7.48
CA GLN A 34 30.38 19.44 6.93
C GLN A 34 30.47 18.92 5.48
N LEU A 35 29.43 18.26 4.98
CA LEU A 35 29.41 17.77 3.60
C LEU A 35 29.34 18.92 2.62
N THR A 36 30.14 18.85 1.55
CA THR A 36 30.03 19.78 0.42
C THR A 36 28.72 19.56 -0.33
N VAL A 37 28.24 20.59 -1.00
CA VAL A 37 27.05 20.50 -1.87
C VAL A 37 27.23 19.43 -2.95
N GLU A 38 28.43 19.25 -3.50
CA GLU A 38 28.74 18.17 -4.43
C GLU A 38 28.50 16.78 -3.82
N ALA A 39 29.02 16.53 -2.61
CA ALA A 39 28.81 15.26 -1.92
C ALA A 39 27.33 15.01 -1.57
N VAL A 40 26.57 16.08 -1.28
CA VAL A 40 25.11 16.01 -1.10
C VAL A 40 24.44 15.59 -2.41
N LYS A 41 24.80 16.19 -3.54
CA LYS A 41 24.29 15.81 -4.87
C LYS A 41 24.62 14.36 -5.23
N GLU A 42 25.83 13.89 -4.96
CA GLU A 42 26.20 12.48 -5.17
C GLU A 42 25.35 11.51 -4.34
N LYS A 43 25.06 11.88 -3.08
CA LYS A 43 24.17 11.10 -2.21
C LYS A 43 22.74 11.08 -2.74
N MET A 44 22.28 12.19 -3.29
CA MET A 44 20.97 12.29 -3.94
C MET A 44 20.89 11.54 -5.26
N TRP A 45 21.95 11.52 -6.05
CA TRP A 45 22.00 10.78 -7.31
C TRP A 45 21.72 9.29 -7.10
N LYS A 46 22.28 8.68 -6.04
CA LYS A 46 22.02 7.28 -5.66
C LYS A 46 20.55 7.00 -5.30
N LYS A 47 19.76 8.03 -4.98
CA LYS A 47 18.34 7.93 -4.58
C LYS A 47 17.40 8.32 -5.71
N CYS A 48 17.65 9.45 -6.36
CA CYS A 48 16.77 10.07 -7.37
C CYS A 48 17.13 9.67 -8.80
N GLY A 49 18.38 9.26 -9.06
CA GLY A 49 18.85 8.87 -10.39
C GLY A 49 19.29 10.01 -11.31
N THR A 50 19.13 11.27 -10.91
CA THR A 50 19.59 12.44 -11.67
C THR A 50 21.09 12.68 -11.52
N SER A 51 21.78 12.94 -12.64
CA SER A 51 23.22 13.24 -12.65
C SER A 51 23.55 14.50 -11.85
N VAL A 52 24.69 14.51 -11.14
CA VAL A 52 25.17 15.63 -10.31
C VAL A 52 25.29 16.94 -11.10
N ASN A 53 25.68 16.87 -12.39
CA ASN A 53 25.87 18.05 -13.24
C ASN A 53 24.54 18.72 -13.64
N SER A 54 23.49 17.92 -13.79
CA SER A 54 22.16 18.41 -14.17
C SER A 54 21.24 18.58 -12.96
N MET A 55 21.77 18.38 -11.75
CA MET A 55 21.02 18.46 -10.50
C MET A 55 21.17 19.83 -9.85
N GLY A 56 20.06 20.56 -9.78
CA GLY A 56 19.88 21.72 -8.91
C GLY A 56 19.38 21.30 -7.53
N LEU A 57 19.84 22.00 -6.49
CA LEU A 57 19.36 21.83 -5.13
C LEU A 57 18.84 23.16 -4.60
N GLU A 58 17.58 23.17 -4.18
CA GLU A 58 16.94 24.31 -3.55
C GLU A 58 16.48 23.95 -2.15
N LEU A 59 16.78 24.82 -1.20
CA LEU A 59 16.39 24.67 0.19
C LEU A 59 15.15 25.51 0.48
N TYR A 60 14.14 24.88 1.04
CA TYR A 60 12.88 25.48 1.44
C TYR A 60 12.67 25.32 2.95
N ASP A 61 12.05 26.34 3.53
CA ASP A 61 11.64 26.36 4.94
C ASP A 61 10.40 25.47 5.16
N GLU A 62 10.04 25.23 6.42
CA GLU A 62 8.81 24.52 6.80
C GLU A 62 7.54 25.20 6.25
N MET A 63 7.58 26.52 6.12
CA MET A 63 6.49 27.32 5.53
C MET A 63 6.45 27.27 3.99
N GLY A 64 7.43 26.62 3.35
CA GLY A 64 7.52 26.49 1.89
C GLY A 64 8.13 27.71 1.19
N ALA A 65 8.77 28.63 1.91
CA ALA A 65 9.54 29.72 1.32
C ALA A 65 10.92 29.25 0.87
N LYS A 66 11.39 29.68 -0.31
CA LYS A 66 12.76 29.38 -0.79
C LYS A 66 13.77 30.14 0.08
N VAL A 67 14.55 29.40 0.85
CA VAL A 67 15.60 29.94 1.75
C VAL A 67 16.86 30.22 0.95
N SER A 68 17.33 29.23 0.18
CA SER A 68 18.59 29.36 -0.56
C SER A 68 18.67 28.39 -1.71
N GLU A 69 19.40 28.79 -2.75
CA GLU A 69 19.82 27.91 -3.85
C GLU A 69 21.26 27.46 -3.64
N LEU A 70 21.49 26.15 -3.62
CA LEU A 70 22.80 25.55 -3.39
C LEU A 70 23.57 25.49 -4.72
N SER A 71 23.97 26.67 -5.21
CA SER A 71 24.67 26.83 -6.49
C SER A 71 26.16 26.52 -6.42
N ASP A 72 26.80 26.67 -5.26
CA ASP A 72 28.24 26.45 -5.09
C ASP A 72 28.53 25.03 -4.58
N ASN A 73 29.05 24.19 -5.47
CA ASN A 73 29.38 22.79 -5.19
C ASN A 73 30.47 22.61 -4.11
N SER A 74 31.35 23.60 -3.94
CA SER A 74 32.51 23.52 -3.05
C SER A 74 32.18 23.88 -1.60
N ARG A 75 31.06 24.59 -1.36
CA ARG A 75 30.68 25.03 -0.02
C ARG A 75 30.11 23.89 0.81
N PRO A 76 30.36 23.89 2.13
CA PRO A 76 29.70 22.98 3.05
C PRO A 76 28.21 23.31 3.16
N LEU A 77 27.39 22.29 3.35
CA LEU A 77 25.95 22.40 3.52
C LEU A 77 25.59 23.33 4.70
N GLY A 78 26.40 23.31 5.77
CA GLY A 78 26.23 24.20 6.93
C GLY A 78 26.33 25.69 6.61
N PHE A 79 26.96 26.09 5.50
CA PHE A 79 27.00 27.50 5.07
C PHE A 79 25.59 28.06 4.84
N TYR A 80 24.67 27.21 4.37
CA TYR A 80 23.28 27.58 4.08
C TYR A 80 22.36 27.52 5.30
N SER A 81 22.92 27.16 6.48
CA SER A 81 22.19 27.04 7.75
C SER A 81 20.87 26.25 7.65
N PRO A 82 20.84 25.05 7.05
CA PRO A 82 19.64 24.24 7.03
C PRO A 82 19.26 23.79 8.44
N GLN A 83 17.96 23.72 8.73
CA GLN A 83 17.44 23.20 10.00
C GLN A 83 16.72 21.87 9.79
N ASP A 84 16.51 21.15 10.90
CA ASP A 84 15.69 19.94 10.88
C ASP A 84 14.27 20.26 10.41
N GLY A 85 13.72 19.43 9.51
CA GLY A 85 12.39 19.62 8.94
C GLY A 85 12.35 20.45 7.66
N TYR A 86 13.46 21.11 7.29
CA TYR A 86 13.55 21.84 6.02
C TYR A 86 13.42 20.90 4.82
N ARG A 87 12.87 21.44 3.74
CA ARG A 87 12.65 20.69 2.50
C ARG A 87 13.78 20.96 1.51
N LEU A 88 14.47 19.91 1.10
CA LEU A 88 15.46 19.96 0.04
C LEU A 88 14.83 19.50 -1.28
N GLN A 89 14.57 20.46 -2.16
CA GLN A 89 14.00 20.22 -3.48
C GLN A 89 15.13 19.95 -4.49
N VAL A 90 15.13 18.75 -5.05
CA VAL A 90 15.97 18.35 -6.17
C VAL A 90 15.28 18.78 -7.46
N ILE A 91 15.97 19.59 -8.26
CA ILE A 91 15.52 20.04 -9.58
C ILE A 91 16.39 19.35 -10.63
N ASP A 92 15.75 18.61 -11.52
CA ASP A 92 16.41 18.01 -12.67
C ASP A 92 16.32 18.95 -13.88
N PHE A 93 17.47 19.45 -14.34
CA PHE A 93 17.56 20.30 -15.52
C PHE A 93 17.80 19.51 -16.81
N ASP A 94 18.00 18.19 -16.75
CA ASP A 94 18.21 17.39 -17.94
C ASP A 94 16.86 16.97 -18.56
N PRO A 95 16.49 17.53 -19.73
CA PRO A 95 15.24 17.18 -20.40
C PRO A 95 15.21 15.74 -20.92
N SER A 96 16.38 15.08 -21.04
CA SER A 96 16.52 13.71 -21.51
C SER A 96 16.61 12.68 -20.38
N SER A 97 16.54 13.11 -19.12
CA SER A 97 16.68 12.21 -17.99
C SER A 97 15.53 11.20 -17.91
N VAL A 98 15.80 10.01 -17.36
CA VAL A 98 14.80 8.94 -17.18
C VAL A 98 13.64 9.38 -16.28
N THR A 99 13.87 10.39 -15.44
CA THR A 99 12.84 10.97 -14.57
C THR A 99 11.95 11.96 -15.31
N SER A 100 12.42 12.52 -16.44
CA SER A 100 11.67 13.46 -17.26
C SER A 100 10.55 12.75 -18.03
N GLY A 101 9.33 13.30 -17.97
CA GLY A 101 8.17 12.79 -18.72
C GLY A 101 7.31 11.75 -18.00
N GLY A 102 7.50 11.53 -16.69
CA GLY A 102 6.57 10.74 -15.88
C GLY A 102 6.59 9.23 -16.14
N TRP A 103 7.48 8.74 -17.01
CA TRP A 103 7.62 7.31 -17.35
C TRP A 103 7.77 6.40 -16.13
N LEU A 104 8.45 6.86 -15.08
CA LEU A 104 8.66 6.09 -13.85
C LEU A 104 7.43 6.06 -12.92
N GLU A 105 6.49 7.01 -13.07
CA GLU A 105 5.29 7.09 -12.23
C GLU A 105 4.03 6.62 -12.96
N ASP A 106 3.95 6.84 -14.27
CA ASP A 106 2.77 6.57 -15.07
C ASP A 106 2.89 5.24 -15.82
N THR A 107 2.30 4.22 -15.20
CA THR A 107 2.22 2.85 -15.72
C THR A 107 1.42 2.71 -17.03
N SER A 108 0.78 3.79 -17.51
CA SER A 108 0.09 3.79 -18.80
C SER A 108 1.06 3.94 -19.98
N LEU A 109 2.22 4.57 -19.80
CA LEU A 109 3.21 4.72 -20.87
C LEU A 109 3.94 3.40 -21.15
N VAL A 110 4.01 2.51 -20.17
CA VAL A 110 4.67 1.21 -20.32
C VAL A 110 3.73 0.24 -21.04
N GLU A 111 4.09 -0.13 -22.28
CA GLU A 111 3.42 -1.23 -22.98
C GLU A 111 3.57 -2.53 -22.18
N LYS A 112 2.46 -2.97 -21.60
CA LYS A 112 2.45 -4.22 -20.82
C LYS A 112 2.63 -5.38 -21.78
N TYR A 113 3.71 -6.13 -21.58
CA TYR A 113 3.93 -7.38 -22.29
C TYR A 113 2.75 -8.33 -22.07
N LYS A 114 2.10 -8.73 -23.17
CA LYS A 114 1.05 -9.74 -23.19
C LYS A 114 1.57 -10.94 -23.97
N ILE A 115 1.73 -12.06 -23.28
CA ILE A 115 2.04 -13.35 -23.90
C ILE A 115 0.75 -14.14 -24.05
N SER A 116 0.57 -14.79 -25.20
CA SER A 116 -0.56 -15.70 -25.39
C SER A 116 -0.38 -16.94 -24.50
N GLU A 117 -1.47 -17.61 -24.14
CA GLU A 117 -1.38 -18.80 -23.29
C GLU A 117 -0.56 -19.90 -23.99
N GLU A 118 -0.73 -20.07 -25.30
CA GLU A 118 0.00 -21.07 -26.06
C GLU A 118 1.50 -20.73 -26.20
N ALA A 119 1.85 -19.44 -26.21
CA ALA A 119 3.24 -19.00 -26.22
C ALA A 119 3.89 -19.13 -24.83
N TYR A 120 3.13 -18.90 -23.77
CA TYR A 120 3.56 -19.09 -22.38
C TYR A 120 3.88 -20.56 -22.09
N ASP A 121 3.03 -21.47 -22.58
CA ASP A 121 3.19 -22.91 -22.42
C ASP A 121 4.37 -23.49 -23.24
N LYS A 122 4.85 -22.74 -24.25
CA LYS A 122 5.96 -23.12 -25.14
C LYS A 122 7.30 -22.45 -24.80
N LEU A 123 7.39 -21.68 -23.72
CA LEU A 123 8.67 -21.10 -23.27
C LEU A 123 9.59 -22.22 -22.73
N ASP A 124 10.26 -22.90 -23.65
CA ASP A 124 11.30 -23.88 -23.38
C ASP A 124 12.56 -23.18 -22.85
N GLY A 125 12.88 -23.35 -21.57
CA GLY A 125 14.10 -22.76 -21.01
C GLY A 125 14.36 -23.02 -19.53
N ASN A 126 14.97 -24.16 -19.22
CA ASN A 126 15.97 -24.39 -18.17
C ASN A 126 15.68 -24.04 -16.70
N SER A 127 14.43 -23.99 -16.30
CA SER A 127 14.05 -24.32 -14.91
C SER A 127 12.56 -24.55 -14.80
N VAL A 128 11.89 -24.92 -15.89
CA VAL A 128 10.43 -25.08 -15.90
C VAL A 128 9.98 -26.23 -14.98
N GLU A 129 10.73 -27.30 -14.73
CA GLU A 129 10.30 -28.24 -13.67
C GLU A 129 10.39 -27.63 -12.25
N ILE A 130 11.38 -26.75 -12.00
CA ILE A 130 11.62 -26.11 -10.70
C ILE A 130 10.76 -24.84 -10.51
N ILE A 131 10.42 -24.15 -11.60
CA ILE A 131 9.63 -22.90 -11.66
C ILE A 131 8.16 -23.19 -11.98
N SER A 132 7.83 -24.20 -12.80
CA SER A 132 6.44 -24.65 -13.05
C SER A 132 5.86 -25.40 -11.85
N SER A 133 6.70 -26.03 -11.03
CA SER A 133 6.28 -26.52 -9.70
C SER A 133 6.09 -25.39 -8.68
N CYS A 134 6.81 -24.26 -8.83
CA CYS A 134 6.80 -23.13 -7.89
C CYS A 134 5.97 -21.91 -8.32
N THR A 135 5.39 -21.89 -9.52
CA THR A 135 4.62 -20.74 -10.00
C THR A 135 3.23 -20.73 -9.37
N PHE A 136 2.86 -19.56 -8.85
CA PHE A 136 1.57 -19.29 -8.22
C PHE A 136 0.36 -19.75 -9.06
N ARG A 137 0.48 -19.83 -10.40
CA ARG A 137 -0.57 -20.29 -11.33
C ARG A 137 -0.86 -21.80 -11.21
N ARG A 138 0.16 -22.67 -11.18
CA ARG A 138 -0.02 -24.13 -11.02
C ARG A 138 -0.29 -24.47 -9.56
N PHE A 139 0.26 -23.71 -8.60
CA PHE A 139 -0.13 -23.78 -7.19
C PHE A 139 -1.62 -23.43 -7.01
N LYS A 140 -2.13 -22.34 -7.60
CA LYS A 140 -3.58 -22.02 -7.63
C LYS A 140 -4.38 -23.11 -8.34
N GLY A 141 -3.89 -23.66 -9.44
CA GLY A 141 -4.55 -24.76 -10.15
C GLY A 141 -4.69 -26.01 -9.26
N LYS A 142 -3.62 -26.40 -8.55
CA LYS A 142 -3.64 -27.51 -7.58
C LYS A 142 -4.48 -27.19 -6.34
N LEU A 143 -4.43 -25.94 -5.85
CA LEU A 143 -5.27 -25.46 -4.75
C LEU A 143 -6.75 -25.50 -5.14
N ALA A 144 -7.10 -25.15 -6.38
CA ALA A 144 -8.46 -25.21 -6.91
C ALA A 144 -8.97 -26.65 -7.05
N HIS A 145 -8.08 -27.62 -7.31
CA HIS A 145 -8.43 -29.04 -7.33
C HIS A 145 -8.53 -29.65 -5.92
N GLN A 146 -7.76 -29.16 -4.94
CA GLN A 146 -7.78 -29.65 -3.55
C GLN A 146 -8.78 -28.91 -2.64
N ASN A 147 -9.11 -27.66 -2.98
CA ASN A 147 -10.08 -26.81 -2.28
C ASN A 147 -10.76 -25.87 -3.31
N PRO A 148 -11.91 -26.29 -3.90
CA PRO A 148 -12.69 -25.48 -4.84
C PRO A 148 -13.18 -24.14 -4.28
N SER A 149 -13.10 -23.91 -2.97
CA SER A 149 -13.58 -22.73 -2.25
C SER A 149 -12.59 -21.56 -2.15
N ALA A 150 -11.35 -21.72 -2.62
CA ALA A 150 -10.30 -20.70 -2.48
C ALA A 150 -10.05 -19.86 -3.76
N HIS A 151 -10.79 -20.13 -4.84
CA HIS A 151 -10.88 -19.21 -5.96
C HIS A 151 -11.94 -18.18 -5.62
N GLU A 152 -11.62 -16.88 -5.78
CA GLU A 152 -12.59 -15.77 -5.80
C GLU A 152 -13.74 -16.17 -6.72
N THR A 153 -14.75 -16.77 -6.13
CA THR A 153 -15.94 -17.18 -6.82
C THR A 153 -16.74 -15.89 -6.81
N LYS A 154 -16.86 -15.27 -7.99
CA LYS A 154 -18.12 -14.65 -8.35
C LYS A 154 -19.16 -15.74 -8.13
N ILE A 155 -19.69 -15.81 -6.91
CA ILE A 155 -20.75 -16.74 -6.56
C ILE A 155 -21.87 -16.37 -7.55
N PRO A 156 -22.31 -17.28 -8.44
CA PRO A 156 -23.42 -16.97 -9.32
C PRO A 156 -24.61 -16.58 -8.42
N ASP A 157 -25.25 -15.45 -8.72
CA ASP A 157 -26.30 -14.85 -7.88
C ASP A 157 -27.40 -15.85 -7.46
N ASN A 158 -27.62 -16.91 -8.26
CA ASN A 158 -28.56 -17.98 -7.95
C ASN A 158 -28.20 -18.84 -6.72
N TYR A 159 -26.93 -19.00 -6.33
CA TYR A 159 -26.56 -19.86 -5.18
C TYR A 159 -26.74 -19.15 -3.82
N VAL A 160 -26.63 -17.82 -3.79
CA VAL A 160 -26.76 -17.03 -2.56
C VAL A 160 -28.21 -16.74 -2.19
N GLU A 161 -29.14 -16.77 -3.15
CA GLU A 161 -30.59 -16.63 -2.90
C GLU A 161 -31.16 -17.79 -2.09
N GLU A 162 -30.80 -19.04 -2.43
CA GLU A 162 -31.28 -20.23 -1.71
C GLU A 162 -30.76 -20.31 -0.26
N LEU A 163 -29.56 -19.79 0.00
CA LEU A 163 -28.99 -19.71 1.35
C LEU A 163 -29.64 -18.60 2.16
N CYS A 164 -29.92 -17.44 1.55
CA CYS A 164 -30.68 -16.38 2.20
C CYS A 164 -32.12 -16.82 2.53
N ALA A 165 -32.74 -17.64 1.69
CA ALA A 165 -34.08 -18.19 1.98
C ALA A 165 -34.13 -19.06 3.26
N LYS A 166 -33.00 -19.64 3.67
CA LYS A 166 -32.89 -20.48 4.87
C LYS A 166 -32.61 -19.69 6.15
N ILE A 167 -32.13 -18.46 6.05
CA ILE A 167 -31.71 -17.64 7.19
C ILE A 167 -32.70 -16.49 7.37
N LYS A 168 -33.37 -16.42 8.53
CA LYS A 168 -34.32 -15.36 8.83
C LYS A 168 -33.72 -14.36 9.80
N VAL A 169 -34.18 -13.11 9.69
CA VAL A 169 -33.88 -12.08 10.68
C VAL A 169 -34.45 -12.53 12.03
N GLY A 170 -33.62 -12.52 13.07
CA GLY A 170 -33.92 -13.02 14.40
C GLY A 170 -33.32 -14.39 14.73
N ASP A 171 -32.81 -15.12 13.73
CA ASP A 171 -32.22 -16.44 13.98
C ASP A 171 -30.89 -16.33 14.74
N ARG A 172 -30.63 -17.32 15.60
CA ARG A 172 -29.32 -17.53 16.24
C ARG A 172 -28.37 -18.17 15.24
N CYS A 173 -27.22 -17.54 15.07
CA CYS A 173 -26.20 -17.97 14.12
C CYS A 173 -24.80 -18.00 14.71
N GLN A 174 -23.96 -18.83 14.11
CA GLN A 174 -22.52 -18.86 14.35
C GLN A 174 -21.79 -18.45 13.07
N VAL A 175 -20.76 -17.62 13.21
CA VAL A 175 -20.01 -17.04 12.08
C VAL A 175 -18.59 -17.61 12.05
N GLU A 176 -18.15 -18.04 10.86
CA GLU A 176 -16.78 -18.47 10.59
C GLU A 176 -15.95 -17.38 9.87
N PRO A 177 -14.64 -17.26 10.15
CA PRO A 177 -13.86 -18.01 11.14
C PRO A 177 -14.02 -17.48 12.58
N GLY A 178 -13.83 -18.37 13.56
CA GLY A 178 -13.69 -18.00 14.98
C GLY A 178 -14.93 -18.20 15.86
N GLU A 179 -15.84 -19.10 15.49
CA GLU A 179 -17.00 -19.55 16.30
C GLU A 179 -17.81 -18.42 16.97
N LYS A 180 -17.86 -17.23 16.35
CA LYS A 180 -18.52 -16.06 16.93
C LYS A 180 -20.03 -16.24 16.87
N ARG A 181 -20.70 -16.17 18.02
CA ARG A 181 -22.15 -16.34 18.14
C ARG A 181 -22.87 -15.01 18.12
N GLY A 182 -24.03 -14.97 17.48
CA GLY A 182 -24.83 -13.77 17.36
C GLY A 182 -26.25 -14.02 16.88
N VAL A 183 -26.95 -12.92 16.65
CA VAL A 183 -28.31 -12.86 16.12
C VAL A 183 -28.29 -12.19 14.76
N VAL A 184 -28.97 -12.80 13.78
CA VAL A 184 -29.13 -12.19 12.46
C VAL A 184 -30.07 -10.99 12.56
N LYS A 185 -29.62 -9.83 12.11
CA LYS A 185 -30.37 -8.56 12.11
C LYS A 185 -30.71 -8.05 10.72
N PHE A 186 -29.96 -8.46 9.70
CA PHE A 186 -30.18 -8.04 8.31
C PHE A 186 -29.90 -9.21 7.37
N VAL A 187 -30.72 -9.38 6.34
CA VAL A 187 -30.51 -10.32 5.23
C VAL A 187 -30.92 -9.59 3.96
N GLY A 188 -29.98 -9.34 3.06
CA GLY A 188 -30.29 -8.61 1.82
C GLY A 188 -29.06 -8.19 1.04
N GLN A 189 -29.28 -7.56 -0.11
CA GLN A 189 -28.21 -6.96 -0.89
C GLN A 189 -27.76 -5.64 -0.27
N ALA A 190 -26.46 -5.37 -0.29
CA ALA A 190 -25.88 -4.15 0.26
C ALA A 190 -24.93 -3.53 -0.78
N GLU A 191 -25.49 -2.65 -1.62
CA GLU A 191 -24.76 -2.01 -2.72
C GLU A 191 -23.48 -1.29 -2.26
N THR A 192 -23.49 -0.71 -1.05
CA THR A 192 -22.35 0.01 -0.47
C THR A 192 -21.17 -0.88 -0.06
N LEU A 193 -21.41 -2.17 0.16
CA LEU A 193 -20.41 -3.15 0.57
C LEU A 193 -19.83 -3.95 -0.61
N GLY A 194 -20.60 -4.06 -1.69
CA GLY A 194 -20.22 -4.76 -2.91
C GLY A 194 -21.32 -5.70 -3.39
N PRO A 195 -21.21 -6.21 -4.63
CA PRO A 195 -22.24 -7.02 -5.27
C PRO A 195 -22.55 -8.30 -4.47
N GLY A 196 -23.82 -8.72 -4.53
CA GLY A 196 -24.34 -9.94 -3.89
C GLY A 196 -25.03 -9.71 -2.54
N PHE A 197 -25.48 -10.81 -1.93
CA PHE A 197 -26.16 -10.80 -0.63
C PHE A 197 -25.20 -10.70 0.56
N TRP A 198 -25.70 -10.09 1.62
CA TRP A 198 -25.03 -9.86 2.88
C TRP A 198 -25.97 -10.19 4.04
N ILE A 199 -25.38 -10.71 5.11
CA ILE A 199 -26.04 -10.97 6.38
C ILE A 199 -25.41 -10.07 7.43
N GLY A 200 -26.24 -9.22 8.03
CA GLY A 200 -25.86 -8.44 9.20
C GLY A 200 -26.11 -9.26 10.46
N VAL A 201 -25.06 -9.45 11.25
CA VAL A 201 -25.10 -10.19 12.52
C VAL A 201 -24.75 -9.24 13.65
N GLN A 202 -25.54 -9.28 14.71
CA GLN A 202 -25.18 -8.71 16.00
C GLN A 202 -24.55 -9.80 16.87
N TYR A 203 -23.26 -9.69 17.16
CA TYR A 203 -22.58 -10.59 18.08
C TYR A 203 -23.00 -10.36 19.53
N ASP A 204 -22.94 -11.41 20.34
CA ASP A 204 -23.21 -11.31 21.78
C ASP A 204 -22.05 -10.61 22.50
N GLU A 205 -20.83 -10.80 22.01
CA GLU A 205 -19.59 -10.20 22.51
C GLU A 205 -19.12 -9.05 21.60
N PRO A 206 -18.30 -8.09 22.10
CA PRO A 206 -17.80 -6.94 21.32
C PRO A 206 -16.69 -7.34 20.33
N LEU A 207 -16.97 -8.32 19.47
CA LEU A 207 -16.09 -8.90 18.45
C LEU A 207 -16.46 -8.48 17.02
N GLY A 208 -17.38 -7.53 16.90
CA GLY A 208 -17.84 -6.90 15.67
C GLY A 208 -16.95 -5.73 15.24
N LYS A 209 -17.36 -5.08 14.16
CA LYS A 209 -16.62 -3.99 13.51
C LYS A 209 -17.34 -2.65 13.60
N HIS A 210 -18.65 -2.66 13.74
CA HIS A 210 -19.50 -1.48 13.69
C HIS A 210 -20.69 -1.58 14.67
N ASP A 211 -21.44 -0.50 14.82
CA ASP A 211 -22.70 -0.41 15.57
C ASP A 211 -23.94 -0.73 14.70
N GLY A 212 -23.70 -1.18 13.46
CA GLY A 212 -24.75 -1.50 12.48
C GLY A 212 -24.87 -0.47 11.35
N MET A 213 -24.08 0.62 11.43
CA MET A 213 -23.80 1.49 10.30
C MET A 213 -22.52 1.07 9.56
N VAL A 214 -22.59 0.97 8.24
CA VAL A 214 -21.43 0.67 7.39
C VAL A 214 -21.36 1.67 6.24
N LYS A 215 -20.23 2.39 6.15
CA LYS A 215 -19.96 3.43 5.13
C LYS A 215 -21.09 4.48 5.00
N GLY A 216 -21.70 4.89 6.12
CA GLY A 216 -22.74 5.91 6.15
C GLY A 216 -24.17 5.41 5.95
N THR A 217 -24.38 4.12 5.68
CA THR A 217 -25.71 3.50 5.61
C THR A 217 -25.96 2.65 6.85
N ARG A 218 -27.09 2.88 7.55
CA ARG A 218 -27.49 2.06 8.70
C ARG A 218 -28.34 0.89 8.24
N PHE A 219 -27.84 -0.33 8.45
CA PHE A 219 -28.51 -1.58 8.08
C PHE A 219 -29.33 -2.15 9.23
N PHE A 220 -28.80 -2.05 10.45
CA PHE A 220 -29.45 -2.48 11.68
C PHE A 220 -28.90 -1.68 12.87
N ASP A 221 -29.55 -1.76 14.03
CA ASP A 221 -29.08 -1.15 15.27
C ASP A 221 -28.46 -2.20 16.20
N CYS A 222 -27.25 -1.95 16.69
CA CYS A 222 -26.61 -2.76 17.73
C CYS A 222 -25.60 -1.94 18.57
N PRO A 223 -25.15 -2.45 19.72
CA PRO A 223 -24.11 -1.78 20.51
C PRO A 223 -22.80 -1.61 19.71
N PRO A 224 -21.97 -0.61 20.05
CA PRO A 224 -20.71 -0.38 19.36
C PRO A 224 -19.81 -1.60 19.47
N LEU A 225 -19.18 -1.99 18.35
CA LEU A 225 -18.33 -3.19 18.22
C LEU A 225 -19.09 -4.53 18.30
N HIS A 226 -20.41 -4.56 18.15
CA HIS A 226 -21.17 -5.83 18.08
C HIS A 226 -21.61 -6.19 16.65
N GLY A 227 -21.71 -5.22 15.75
CA GLY A 227 -22.21 -5.43 14.39
C GLY A 227 -21.13 -5.96 13.45
N ALA A 228 -21.50 -6.94 12.62
CA ALA A 228 -20.70 -7.42 11.52
C ALA A 228 -21.54 -7.70 10.28
N MET A 229 -21.00 -7.38 9.10
CA MET A 229 -21.55 -7.75 7.80
C MET A 229 -20.72 -8.91 7.22
N VAL A 230 -21.38 -10.03 6.95
CA VAL A 230 -20.75 -11.27 6.49
C VAL A 230 -21.49 -11.88 5.31
N ARG A 231 -20.81 -12.74 4.55
CA ARG A 231 -21.42 -13.48 3.44
C ARG A 231 -22.29 -14.62 3.97
N PRO A 232 -23.40 -14.96 3.30
CA PRO A 232 -24.27 -16.08 3.69
C PRO A 232 -23.51 -17.39 3.94
N ASP A 233 -22.50 -17.70 3.12
CA ASP A 233 -21.71 -18.94 3.21
C ASP A 233 -20.93 -19.08 4.53
N LYS A 234 -20.72 -17.96 5.24
CA LYS A 234 -19.99 -17.91 6.52
C LYS A 234 -20.91 -17.94 7.73
N VAL A 235 -22.22 -18.01 7.52
CA VAL A 235 -23.23 -18.01 8.58
C VAL A 235 -23.87 -19.39 8.64
N GLN A 236 -23.61 -20.09 9.74
CA GLN A 236 -24.28 -21.35 10.03
C GLN A 236 -25.53 -21.06 10.87
N GLY A 237 -26.69 -21.37 10.31
CA GLY A 237 -27.97 -21.28 10.99
C GLY A 237 -28.27 -22.52 11.82
N LYS A 238 -28.85 -22.31 13.01
CA LYS A 238 -29.30 -23.28 14.02
C LYS A 238 -28.27 -23.73 15.05
N LEU A 239 -28.12 -22.90 16.08
CA LEU A 239 -27.88 -23.39 17.44
C LEU A 239 -29.27 -23.59 18.07
N LYS A 240 -29.67 -24.85 18.28
CA LYS A 240 -30.85 -25.22 19.08
C LYS A 240 -30.60 -24.90 20.55
#